data_AF-A0A958M890-F1
#
_entry.id   AF-A0A958M890-F1
#
_cell.length_a   1.000
_cell.length_b   1.000
_cell.length_c   1.000
_cell.angle_alpha   90.00
_cell.angle_beta   90.00
_cell.angle_gamma   90.00
#
_symmetry.space_group_name_H-M   'P 1'
#
loop_
_entity.id
_entity.type
_entity.pdbx_description
1 polymer ?
#
loop_
_entity_poly.entity_id
_entity_poly.type
_entity_poly.pdbx_seq_one_letter_code
_entity_poly.pdbx_strand_id
1 'polypeptide(L)'
;MAQDILAALPWGILLAFTIGPVFFVLLETSAIKGFRAGVSFDLGVIVSDMLFIIIAYFSTNRILEKLKDDPALFILGGTILLTYGVVSFIKCRRDFEKTRDDTIGDVILKNNYLKLF
;
A
#
# COMPACT_ATOMS: atom_id res chain seq x y z
N MET A 1 -0.66 25.28 22.73
CA MET A 1 -1.83 25.20 21.84
C MET A 1 -1.45 25.54 20.40
N ALA A 2 -1.18 26.81 20.06
CA ALA A 2 -0.84 27.20 18.68
C ALA A 2 0.54 26.68 18.22
N GLN A 3 1.55 26.66 19.10
CA GLN A 3 2.85 26.04 18.78
C GLN A 3 2.73 24.54 18.51
N ASP A 4 1.86 23.82 19.23
CA ASP A 4 1.70 22.37 19.08
C ASP A 4 1.06 22.01 17.74
N ILE A 5 0.05 22.80 17.33
CA ILE A 5 -0.59 22.65 16.01
C ILE A 5 0.40 22.97 14.89
N LEU A 6 1.19 24.04 15.04
CA LEU A 6 2.18 24.43 14.04
C LEU A 6 3.35 23.44 13.96
N ALA A 7 3.71 22.79 15.07
CA ALA A 7 4.71 21.72 15.09
C ALA A 7 4.18 20.40 14.51
N ALA A 8 2.91 20.09 14.71
CA ALA A 8 2.27 18.88 14.16
C ALA A 8 2.07 18.96 12.64
N LEU A 9 1.93 20.15 12.07
CA LEU A 9 1.64 20.33 10.65
C LEU A 9 2.78 19.86 9.70
N PRO A 10 4.06 20.21 9.94
CA PRO A 10 5.19 19.63 9.18
C PRO A 10 5.25 18.12 9.28
N TRP A 11 5.06 17.56 10.48
CA TRP A 11 5.07 16.11 10.69
C TRP A 11 3.91 15.42 9.98
N GLY A 12 2.71 16.01 10.02
CA GLY A 12 1.54 15.48 9.31
C GLY A 12 1.74 15.45 7.80
N ILE A 13 2.30 16.51 7.22
CA ILE A 13 2.58 16.58 5.77
C ILE A 13 3.65 15.57 5.36
N LEU A 14 4.73 15.44 6.16
CA LEU A 14 5.78 14.46 5.89
C LEU A 14 5.26 13.03 5.98
N LEU A 15 4.50 12.72 7.04
CA LEU A 15 3.94 11.38 7.25
C LEU A 15 2.92 11.01 6.16
N ALA A 16 2.10 11.96 5.70
CA ALA A 16 1.19 11.76 4.57
C ALA A 16 1.93 11.34 3.29
N PHE A 17 3.16 11.83 3.07
CA PHE A 17 3.99 11.45 1.92
C PHE A 17 4.69 10.10 2.10
N THR A 18 5.08 9.71 3.32
CA THR A 18 5.81 8.44 3.59
C THR A 18 5.00 7.19 3.30
N ILE A 19 3.67 7.28 3.34
CA ILE A 19 2.73 6.21 3.00
C ILE A 19 2.76 5.87 1.48
N GLY A 20 3.51 6.62 0.68
CA GLY A 20 4.02 6.21 -0.64
C GLY A 20 2.91 5.86 -1.64
N PRO A 21 2.65 4.58 -1.95
CA PRO A 21 1.66 4.17 -2.95
C PRO A 21 0.24 4.67 -2.66
N VAL A 22 -0.17 4.68 -1.39
CA VAL A 22 -1.57 4.97 -1.00
C VAL A 22 -1.89 6.46 -1.19
N PHE A 23 -0.92 7.36 -0.99
CA PHE A 23 -1.09 8.79 -1.27
C PHE A 23 -1.24 9.06 -2.77
N PHE A 24 -0.44 8.41 -3.61
CA PHE A 24 -0.56 8.53 -5.06
C PHE A 24 -1.88 7.94 -5.57
N VAL A 25 -2.31 6.80 -5.03
CA VAL A 25 -3.63 6.23 -5.33
C VAL A 25 -4.77 7.16 -4.90
N LEU A 26 -4.63 7.86 -3.77
CA LEU A 26 -5.58 8.91 -3.35
C LEU A 26 -5.65 10.07 -4.33
N LEU A 27 -4.50 10.61 -4.74
CA LEU A 27 -4.44 11.70 -5.73
C LEU A 27 -4.99 11.25 -7.08
N GLU A 28 -4.61 10.07 -7.56
CA GLU A 28 -5.11 9.47 -8.80
C GLU A 28 -6.63 9.30 -8.73
N THR A 29 -7.13 8.70 -7.66
CA THR A 29 -8.58 8.47 -7.47
C THR A 29 -9.34 9.79 -7.35
N SER A 30 -8.77 10.80 -6.68
CA SER A 30 -9.37 12.12 -6.53
C SER A 30 -9.41 12.89 -7.86
N ALA A 31 -8.37 12.74 -8.68
CA ALA A 31 -8.29 13.38 -9.99
C ALA A 31 -9.20 12.70 -11.03
N ILE A 32 -9.28 11.36 -11.04
CA ILE A 32 -10.02 10.59 -12.05
C ILE A 32 -11.51 10.45 -11.71
N LYS A 33 -11.84 10.16 -10.44
CA LYS A 33 -13.22 9.89 -9.99
C LYS A 33 -13.87 11.06 -9.23
N GLY A 34 -13.11 12.13 -9.01
CA GLY A 34 -13.55 13.34 -8.31
C GLY A 34 -13.42 13.26 -6.78
N PHE A 35 -13.62 14.41 -6.13
CA PHE A 35 -13.40 14.61 -4.68
C PHE A 35 -14.16 13.60 -3.79
N ARG A 36 -15.38 13.23 -4.17
CA ARG A 36 -16.23 12.29 -3.39
C ARG A 36 -15.60 10.89 -3.28
N ALA A 37 -14.89 10.44 -4.32
CA ALA A 37 -14.23 9.13 -4.31
C ALA A 37 -12.97 9.15 -3.44
N GLY A 38 -12.21 10.25 -3.46
CA GLY A 38 -11.05 10.45 -2.58
C GLY A 38 -11.43 10.44 -1.10
N VAL A 39 -12.49 11.15 -0.72
CA VAL A 39 -12.99 11.18 0.67
C VAL A 39 -13.42 9.80 1.16
N SER A 40 -14.10 9.00 0.33
CA SER A 40 -14.50 7.64 0.72
C SER A 40 -13.30 6.71 0.92
N PHE A 41 -12.23 6.89 0.14
CA PHE A 41 -11.01 6.11 0.31
C PHE A 41 -10.27 6.50 1.59
N ASP A 42 -10.12 7.80 1.84
CA ASP A 42 -9.45 8.33 3.04
C ASP A 42 -10.16 7.87 4.33
N LEU A 43 -11.49 7.94 4.36
CA LEU A 43 -12.29 7.38 5.45
C LEU A 43 -12.07 5.88 5.64
N GLY A 44 -11.92 5.12 4.54
CA GLY A 44 -11.61 3.70 4.59
C GLY A 44 -10.26 3.41 5.24
N VAL A 45 -9.23 4.20 4.93
CA VAL A 45 -7.90 4.09 5.53
C VAL A 45 -7.95 4.38 7.03
N ILE A 46 -8.58 5.49 7.44
CA ILE A 46 -8.71 5.87 8.85
C ILE A 46 -9.45 4.79 9.66
N VAL A 47 -10.54 4.24 9.11
CA VAL A 47 -11.29 3.16 9.75
C VAL A 47 -10.44 1.90 9.88
N SER A 48 -9.67 1.55 8.86
CA SER A 48 -8.77 0.38 8.88
C SER A 48 -7.69 0.53 9.96
N ASP A 49 -7.06 1.71 10.07
CA ASP A 49 -6.04 1.97 11.09
C ASP A 49 -6.63 1.93 12.51
N MET A 50 -7.81 2.51 12.72
CA MET A 50 -8.49 2.45 14.01
C MET A 50 -8.84 1.01 14.40
N LEU A 51 -9.38 0.23 13.47
CA LEU A 51 -9.66 -1.20 13.70
C LEU A 51 -8.38 -1.99 13.98
N PHE A 52 -7.30 -1.71 13.25
CA PHE A 52 -6.01 -2.37 13.46
C PHE A 52 -5.46 -2.11 14.87
N ILE A 53 -5.53 -0.87 15.35
CA ILE A 53 -5.11 -0.49 16.70
C ILE A 53 -5.98 -1.21 17.76
N ILE A 54 -7.29 -1.27 17.58
CA ILE A 54 -8.21 -1.96 18.50
C ILE A 54 -7.88 -3.46 18.57
N ILE A 55 -7.69 -4.10 17.41
CA ILE A 55 -7.30 -5.50 17.33
C ILE A 55 -5.96 -5.71 18.02
N ALA A 56 -4.95 -4.89 17.74
CA ALA A 56 -3.63 -4.99 18.35
C ALA A 56 -3.71 -4.83 19.88
N TYR A 57 -4.51 -3.89 20.39
CA TYR A 57 -4.70 -3.67 21.82
C TYR A 57 -5.37 -4.87 22.51
N PHE A 58 -6.43 -5.42 21.93
CA PHE A 58 -7.12 -6.60 22.48
C PHE A 58 -6.29 -7.88 22.34
N SER A 59 -5.60 -8.03 21.21
CA SER A 59 -4.71 -9.12 20.86
C SER A 59 -3.54 -9.21 21.83
N THR A 60 -2.89 -8.08 22.11
CA THR A 60 -1.64 -8.00 22.91
C THR A 60 -1.76 -8.71 24.25
N ASN A 61 -2.86 -8.56 25.00
CA ASN A 61 -2.91 -9.15 26.36
C ASN A 61 -2.88 -10.69 26.38
N ARG A 62 -3.52 -11.36 25.41
CA ARG A 62 -3.51 -12.84 25.34
C ARG A 62 -2.32 -13.40 24.57
N ILE A 63 -1.86 -12.65 23.58
CA ILE A 63 -0.79 -13.08 22.69
C ILE A 63 0.55 -12.83 23.37
N LEU A 64 0.76 -11.73 24.11
CA LEU A 64 2.02 -11.43 24.81
C LEU A 64 2.33 -12.39 25.98
N GLU A 65 1.31 -12.81 26.77
CA GLU A 65 1.47 -13.83 27.83
C GLU A 65 1.81 -15.22 27.28
N LYS A 66 1.25 -15.60 26.12
CA LYS A 66 1.62 -16.84 25.41
C LYS A 66 2.88 -16.70 24.53
N LEU A 67 3.30 -15.48 24.17
CA LEU A 67 4.48 -15.18 23.34
C LEU A 67 5.78 -15.33 24.10
N LYS A 68 5.78 -14.94 25.38
CA LYS A 68 7.01 -14.87 26.17
C LYS A 68 7.57 -16.26 26.45
N ASP A 69 6.69 -17.26 26.54
CA ASP A 69 7.03 -18.63 26.88
C ASP A 69 7.12 -19.59 25.67
N ASP A 70 6.69 -19.18 24.46
CA ASP A 70 6.61 -20.07 23.29
C ASP A 70 7.22 -19.45 22.01
N PRO A 71 8.34 -19.98 21.47
CA PRO A 71 8.99 -19.45 20.27
C PRO A 71 8.17 -19.62 18.98
N ALA A 72 7.06 -20.35 19.01
CA ALA A 72 6.22 -20.66 17.85
C ALA A 72 5.74 -19.42 17.08
N LEU A 73 5.47 -18.30 17.76
CA LEU A 73 4.95 -17.09 17.12
C LEU A 73 6.03 -16.30 16.36
N PHE A 74 7.30 -16.38 16.78
CA PHE A 74 8.42 -15.87 16.00
C PHE A 74 8.64 -16.67 14.72
N ILE A 75 8.60 -18.01 14.80
CA ILE A 75 8.69 -18.87 13.62
C ILE A 75 7.51 -18.62 12.68
N LEU A 76 6.29 -18.48 13.19
CA LEU A 76 5.10 -18.23 12.39
C LEU A 76 5.16 -16.87 11.69
N GLY A 77 5.44 -15.79 12.43
CA GLY A 77 5.58 -14.45 11.85
C GLY A 77 6.71 -14.37 10.81
N GLY A 78 7.86 -15.00 11.12
CA GLY A 78 8.99 -15.11 10.19
C GLY A 78 8.64 -15.88 8.92
N THR A 79 7.91 -16.99 9.03
CA THR A 79 7.50 -17.80 7.87
C THR A 79 6.53 -17.05 6.97
N ILE A 80 5.57 -16.30 7.54
CA ILE A 80 4.64 -15.45 6.77
C ILE A 80 5.40 -14.36 6.02
N LEU A 81 6.31 -13.65 6.70
CA LEU A 81 7.14 -12.60 6.09
C LEU A 81 8.02 -13.15 4.97
N LEU A 82 8.65 -14.31 5.18
CA LEU A 82 9.49 -14.96 4.18
C LEU A 82 8.66 -15.39 2.96
N THR A 83 7.51 -16.01 3.18
CA THR A 83 6.60 -16.42 2.09
C THR A 83 6.12 -15.21 1.30
N TYR A 84 5.68 -14.15 1.97
CA TYR A 84 5.25 -12.92 1.31
C TYR A 84 6.39 -12.25 0.54
N GLY A 85 7.60 -12.21 1.12
CA GLY A 85 8.80 -11.69 0.47
C GLY A 85 9.15 -12.46 -0.81
N VAL A 86 9.10 -13.79 -0.77
CA VAL A 86 9.35 -14.64 -1.95
C VAL A 86 8.28 -14.44 -3.03
N VAL A 87 6.99 -14.46 -2.65
CA VAL A 87 5.88 -14.21 -3.58
C VAL A 87 6.01 -12.82 -4.21
N SER A 88 6.31 -11.80 -3.42
CA SER A 88 6.52 -10.43 -3.89
C SER A 88 7.69 -10.35 -4.87
N PHE A 89 8.81 -11.01 -4.57
CA PHE A 89 9.97 -11.03 -5.45
C PHE A 89 9.68 -11.69 -6.81
N ILE A 90 8.97 -12.82 -6.80
CA ILE A 90 8.59 -13.53 -8.04
C ILE A 90 7.57 -12.71 -8.85
N LYS A 91 6.58 -12.12 -8.18
CA LYS A 91 5.56 -11.30 -8.85
C LYS A 91 6.17 -10.04 -9.47
N CYS A 92 7.08 -9.37 -8.75
CA CYS A 92 7.83 -8.22 -9.24
C CYS A 92 8.64 -8.57 -10.51
N ARG A 93 9.31 -9.73 -10.54
CA ARG A 93 9.99 -10.24 -11.75
C ARG A 93 9.05 -10.40 -12.94
N ARG A 94 7.86 -10.98 -12.72
CA ARG A 94 6.89 -11.26 -13.79
C ARG A 94 6.19 -10.02 -14.32
N ASP A 95 5.89 -9.05 -13.45
CA ASP A 95 5.27 -7.78 -13.85
C ASP A 95 6.27 -6.91 -14.66
N PHE A 96 7.57 -6.99 -14.35
CA PHE A 96 8.63 -6.38 -15.16
C PHE A 96 8.81 -7.02 -16.53
N GLU A 97 8.67 -8.35 -16.62
CA GLU A 97 8.76 -9.07 -17.89
C GLU A 97 7.58 -8.66 -18.76
N LYS A 98 6.35 -8.88 -18.28
CA LYS A 98 5.08 -8.59 -18.99
C LYS A 98 5.02 -7.19 -19.59
N THR A 99 5.40 -6.16 -18.81
CA THR A 99 5.39 -4.77 -19.27
C THR A 99 6.29 -4.54 -20.51
N ARG A 100 7.35 -5.34 -20.72
CA ARG A 100 8.20 -5.25 -21.92
C ARG A 100 7.56 -5.90 -23.14
N ASP A 101 6.89 -7.03 -23.00
CA ASP A 101 6.15 -7.69 -24.10
C ASP A 101 4.95 -6.86 -24.55
N ASP A 102 4.24 -6.21 -23.62
CA ASP A 102 3.15 -5.27 -23.91
C ASP A 102 3.65 -4.09 -24.76
N THR A 103 4.78 -3.48 -24.36
CA THR A 103 5.35 -2.29 -25.01
C THR A 103 5.90 -2.62 -26.39
N ILE A 104 6.49 -3.80 -26.60
CA ILE A 104 7.01 -4.21 -27.91
C ILE A 104 5.86 -4.56 -28.88
N GLY A 105 4.78 -5.18 -28.38
CA GLY A 105 3.60 -5.50 -29.20
C GLY A 105 2.87 -4.27 -29.72
N ASP A 106 2.70 -3.24 -28.89
CA ASP A 106 1.98 -2.01 -29.25
C ASP A 106 2.76 -1.15 -30.26
N VAL A 107 4.10 -1.12 -30.17
CA VAL A 107 4.94 -0.36 -31.11
C VAL A 107 4.95 -0.99 -32.51
N ILE A 108 4.79 -2.32 -32.63
CA ILE A 108 4.69 -3.00 -33.92
C ILE A 108 3.28 -2.87 -34.54
N LEU A 109 2.21 -2.91 -33.73
CA LEU A 109 0.82 -2.78 -34.22
C LEU A 109 0.43 -1.35 -34.63
N LYS A 110 1.06 -0.33 -34.04
CA LYS A 110 0.71 1.09 -34.31
C LYS A 110 1.28 1.62 -35.63
N ASN A 111 2.08 0.86 -36.37
CA ASN A 111 2.57 1.27 -37.68
C ASN A 111 1.57 0.92 -38.80
N ASN A 112 0.33 1.39 -38.64
CA ASN A 112 -0.76 1.11 -39.57
C ASN A 112 -0.81 2.20 -40.66
N TYR A 113 0.15 2.13 -41.59
CA TYR A 113 0.20 2.98 -42.79
C TYR A 113 -1.02 2.82 -43.72
N LEU A 114 -1.84 1.78 -43.51
CA LEU A 114 -3.09 1.55 -44.24
C LEU A 114 -4.24 2.48 -43.84
N LYS A 115 -4.10 3.25 -42.75
CA LYS A 115 -5.08 4.28 -42.37
C LYS A 115 -4.74 5.66 -42.94
N LEU A 116 -3.66 5.75 -43.72
CA LEU A 116 -3.18 6.97 -44.36
C LEU A 116 -3.61 7.10 -45.85
N PHE A 117 -4.34 6.12 -46.37
CA PHE A 117 -4.98 6.15 -47.70
C PHE A 117 -6.50 6.06 -47.58
#